data_AF-A0A7N0UY54-F1
#
_entry.id   AF-A0A7N0UY54-F1
#
_cell.length_a   1.000
_cell.length_b   1.000
_cell.length_c   1.000
_cell.angle_alpha   90.00
_cell.angle_beta   90.00
_cell.angle_gamma   90.00
#
_symmetry.space_group_name_H-M   'P 1'
#
loop_
_entity.id
_entity.type
_entity.pdbx_description
1 polymer ?
#
loop_
_entity_poly.entity_id
_entity_poly.type
_entity_poly.pdbx_seq_one_letter_code
_entity_poly.pdbx_strand_id
1 'polypeptide(L)'
;MKFFRMIITADITARSSKLLKLPGEFVKRCGAINVPGNVRLQVPTGAKWRVEVKKCSEGVWLGRGWFKFAESFGIKYAGHFLVFD
;
A
#
# COMPACT_ATOMS: atom_id res chain seq x y z
N MET A 1 17.13 -5.49 -10.68
CA MET A 1 15.89 -5.62 -9.86
C MET A 1 14.85 -4.65 -10.40
N LYS A 2 13.57 -5.02 -10.42
CA LYS A 2 12.48 -4.18 -10.95
C LYS A 2 11.61 -3.71 -9.79
N PHE A 3 11.59 -2.41 -9.53
CA PHE A 3 10.77 -1.79 -8.50
C PHE A 3 9.41 -1.36 -9.06
N PHE A 4 8.40 -1.28 -8.22
CA PHE A 4 7.10 -0.71 -8.57
C PHE A 4 6.95 0.68 -8.00
N ARG A 5 6.83 1.66 -8.89
CA ARG A 5 6.49 3.03 -8.51
C ARG A 5 4.97 3.22 -8.60
N MET A 6 4.36 3.65 -7.50
CA MET A 6 2.96 4.04 -7.43
C MET A 6 2.86 5.54 -7.16
N ILE A 7 1.98 6.22 -7.90
CA ILE A 7 1.64 7.62 -7.67
C ILE A 7 0.35 7.67 -6.87
N ILE A 8 0.39 8.31 -5.69
CA ILE A 8 -0.84 8.61 -4.95
C ILE A 8 -1.37 9.93 -5.49
N THR A 9 -2.54 9.87 -6.12
CA THR A 9 -3.25 11.03 -6.68
C THR A 9 -4.44 11.46 -5.83
N ALA A 10 -4.80 10.67 -4.82
CA ALA A 10 -5.93 10.94 -3.94
C ALA A 10 -5.48 11.43 -2.57
N ASP A 11 -6.31 12.28 -1.96
CA ASP A 11 -6.15 12.67 -0.56
C ASP A 11 -6.50 11.48 0.34
N ILE A 12 -5.48 10.95 1.02
CA ILE A 12 -5.58 9.78 1.91
C ILE A 12 -6.15 10.16 3.29
N THR A 13 -6.31 11.46 3.57
CA THR A 13 -6.99 11.99 4.76
C THR A 13 -8.52 12.00 4.62
N ALA A 14 -9.04 11.93 3.38
CA ALA A 14 -10.47 11.76 3.15
C ALA A 14 -10.94 10.42 3.74
N ARG A 15 -12.01 10.43 4.55
CA ARG A 15 -12.57 9.22 5.21
C ARG A 15 -12.84 8.05 4.25
N SER A 16 -13.07 8.37 2.97
CA SER A 16 -13.32 7.45 1.86
C SER A 16 -12.06 6.74 1.35
N SER A 17 -10.86 7.29 1.57
CA SER A 17 -9.57 6.83 1.02
C SER A 17 -8.72 6.08 2.05
N LYS A 18 -9.32 5.20 2.86
CA LYS A 18 -8.57 4.39 3.84
C LYS A 18 -7.83 3.20 3.23
N LEU A 19 -8.01 2.96 1.93
CA LEU A 19 -7.46 1.81 1.21
C LEU A 19 -6.50 2.27 0.12
N LEU A 20 -5.43 1.52 -0.11
CA LEU A 20 -4.53 1.74 -1.25
C LEU A 20 -4.65 0.60 -2.26
N LYS A 21 -5.05 0.89 -3.49
CA LYS A 21 -5.06 -0.13 -4.55
C LYS A 21 -3.64 -0.45 -4.99
N LEU A 22 -3.27 -1.72 -5.01
CA LEU A 22 -1.98 -2.16 -5.54
C LEU A 22 -2.04 -2.33 -7.06
N PRO A 23 -0.95 -2.03 -7.81
CA PRO A 23 -0.92 -2.23 -9.25
C PRO A 23 -0.98 -3.73 -9.54
N GLY A 24 -1.77 -4.14 -10.54
CA GLY A 24 -1.97 -5.57 -10.84
C GLY A 24 -0.67 -6.32 -11.13
N GLU A 25 0.27 -5.69 -11.84
CA GLU A 25 1.59 -6.27 -12.13
C GLU A 25 2.44 -6.49 -10.87
N PHE A 26 2.31 -5.62 -9.86
CA PHE A 26 2.97 -5.81 -8.56
C PHE A 26 2.42 -7.02 -7.83
N VAL A 27 1.08 -7.13 -7.78
CA VAL A 27 0.40 -8.26 -7.13
C VAL A 27 0.80 -9.59 -7.76
N LYS A 28 0.86 -9.66 -9.11
CA LYS A 28 1.28 -10.86 -9.83
C LYS A 28 2.70 -11.28 -9.47
N ARG A 29 3.62 -10.33 -9.31
CA ARG A 29 5.02 -10.59 -8.95
C ARG A 29 5.19 -10.98 -7.48
N CYS A 30 4.47 -10.32 -6.57
CA CYS A 30 4.64 -10.54 -5.13
C CYS A 30 3.96 -11.81 -4.62
N GLY A 31 3.07 -12.46 -5.37
CA GLY A 31 2.47 -13.79 -5.08
C GLY A 31 1.68 -13.86 -3.76
N ALA A 32 2.37 -13.75 -2.62
CA ALA A 32 1.86 -13.69 -1.26
C ALA A 32 0.83 -12.57 -1.02
N ILE A 33 0.94 -11.44 -1.73
CA ILE A 33 -0.02 -10.33 -1.65
C ILE A 33 -1.39 -10.69 -2.27
N ASN A 34 -1.50 -11.75 -3.06
CA ASN A 34 -2.77 -12.17 -3.65
C ASN A 34 -3.69 -12.93 -2.67
N VAL A 35 -3.20 -13.22 -1.45
CA VAL A 35 -3.96 -13.90 -0.40
C VAL A 35 -4.41 -12.85 0.64
N PRO A 36 -5.72 -12.75 0.94
CA PRO A 36 -6.21 -11.89 2.02
C PRO A 36 -5.54 -12.23 3.35
N GLY A 37 -5.18 -11.22 4.13
CA GLY A 37 -4.47 -11.45 5.40
C GLY A 37 -3.74 -10.21 5.87
N ASN A 38 -2.61 -10.40 6.54
CA ASN A 38 -1.74 -9.29 6.96
C ASN A 38 -0.36 -9.45 6.33
N VAL A 39 0.16 -8.37 5.77
CA VAL A 39 1.55 -8.26 5.32
C VAL A 39 2.30 -7.25 6.18
N ARG A 40 3.63 -7.21 6.03
CA ARG A 40 4.48 -6.23 6.70
C ARG A 40 5.04 -5.28 5.64
N LEU A 41 4.73 -3.99 5.77
CA LEU A 41 5.49 -2.95 5.09
C LEU A 41 6.76 -2.70 5.88
N GLN A 42 7.90 -2.77 5.23
CA GLN A 42 9.19 -2.45 5.83
C GLN A 42 9.76 -1.23 5.10
N VAL A 43 10.12 -0.21 5.86
CA VAL A 43 10.83 0.96 5.32
C VAL A 43 12.34 0.73 5.31
N PRO A 44 13.13 1.51 4.54
CA PRO A 44 14.57 1.35 4.47
C PRO A 44 15.28 1.42 5.83
N THR A 45 14.73 2.16 6.79
CA THR A 45 15.26 2.25 8.16
C THR A 45 15.00 0.99 9.01
N GLY A 46 14.37 -0.04 8.45
CA GLY A 46 14.11 -1.32 9.11
C GLY A 46 12.81 -1.38 9.91
N ALA A 47 12.12 -0.26 10.10
CA ALA A 47 10.82 -0.24 10.79
C ALA A 47 9.76 -1.01 10.00
N LYS A 48 8.93 -1.78 10.71
CA LYS A 48 7.94 -2.70 10.13
C LYS A 48 6.53 -2.35 10.59
N TRP A 49 5.59 -2.35 9.65
CA TRP A 49 4.20 -2.01 9.87
C TRP A 49 3.30 -3.13 9.39
N ARG A 50 2.45 -3.66 10.27
CA ARG A 50 1.43 -4.64 9.90
C ARG A 50 0.29 -3.94 9.18
N VAL A 51 0.02 -4.36 7.95
CA VAL A 51 -1.10 -3.86 7.15
C VAL A 51 -1.93 -5.01 6.62
N GLU A 52 -3.25 -4.84 6.65
CA GLU A 52 -4.19 -5.79 6.08
C GLU A 52 -4.11 -5.74 4.55
N VAL A 53 -4.21 -6.91 3.92
CA VAL A 53 -4.43 -7.06 2.50
C VAL A 53 -5.84 -7.55 2.26
N LYS A 54 -6.58 -6.83 1.43
CA LYS A 54 -7.94 -7.17 1.00
C LYS A 54 -7.92 -7.50 -0.48
N LYS A 55 -8.66 -8.53 -0.87
CA LYS A 55 -8.93 -8.87 -2.26
C LYS A 55 -10.40 -8.64 -2.53
N CYS A 56 -10.70 -7.82 -3.53
CA CYS A 56 -12.04 -7.56 -4.05
C CYS A 56 -12.06 -7.89 -5.55
N SER A 57 -13.24 -7.91 -6.16
CA SER A 57 -13.40 -8.13 -7.61
C SER A 57 -12.55 -7.17 -8.45
N GLU A 58 -12.35 -5.94 -7.97
CA GLU A 58 -11.60 -4.88 -8.67
C GLU A 58 -10.09 -4.91 -8.46
N GLY A 59 -9.56 -5.82 -7.62
CA GLY A 59 -8.13 -5.96 -7.37
C GLY A 59 -7.75 -6.16 -5.90
N VAL A 60 -6.49 -5.89 -5.58
CA VAL A 60 -5.92 -6.05 -4.24
C VAL A 60 -5.63 -4.69 -3.62
N TRP A 61 -5.94 -4.55 -2.34
CA TRP A 61 -5.87 -3.30 -1.60
C TRP A 61 -5.13 -3.47 -0.27
N LEU A 62 -4.35 -2.46 0.13
CA LEU A 62 -3.89 -2.33 1.51
C LEU A 62 -5.00 -1.68 2.35
N GLY A 63 -5.37 -2.33 3.45
CA GLY A 63 -6.50 -1.99 4.30
C GLY A 63 -6.10 -1.45 5.67
N ARG A 64 -6.65 -2.04 6.75
CA ARG A 64 -6.31 -1.62 8.12
C ARG A 64 -4.79 -1.55 8.30
N GLY A 65 -4.31 -0.48 8.94
CA GLY A 65 -2.88 -0.21 9.12
C GLY A 65 -2.25 0.65 8.03
N TRP A 66 -2.78 0.64 6.79
CA TRP A 66 -2.28 1.48 5.69
C TRP A 66 -2.31 2.97 6.04
N PHE A 67 -3.48 3.46 6.49
CA PHE A 67 -3.65 4.87 6.84
C PHE A 67 -2.67 5.34 7.92
N LYS A 68 -2.46 4.55 8.98
CA LYS A 68 -1.52 4.88 10.06
C LYS A 68 -0.06 4.90 9.58
N PHE A 69 0.29 3.97 8.71
CA PHE A 69 1.60 3.98 8.04
C PHE A 69 1.77 5.28 7.24
N ALA A 70 0.80 5.60 6.38
CA ALA A 70 0.84 6.79 5.55
C ALA A 70 0.98 8.09 6.38
N GLU A 71 0.17 8.22 7.44
CA GLU A 71 0.22 9.35 8.37
C GLU A 71 1.59 9.50 9.05
N SER A 72 2.20 8.39 9.47
CA SER A 72 3.49 8.38 10.17
C SER A 72 4.66 8.83 9.29
N PHE A 73 4.53 8.69 7.96
CA PHE A 73 5.50 9.16 6.98
C PHE A 73 5.08 10.44 6.27
N GLY A 74 4.04 11.13 6.77
CA GLY A 74 3.56 12.39 6.19
C GLY A 74 2.99 12.24 4.77
N ILE A 75 2.65 11.01 4.36
CA ILE A 75 2.00 10.73 3.09
C ILE A 75 0.53 11.12 3.31
N LYS A 76 0.14 12.33 2.90
CA LYS A 76 -1.19 12.90 3.19
C LYS A 76 -1.93 13.35 1.93
N TYR A 77 -1.22 13.89 0.94
CA TYR A 77 -1.81 14.53 -0.22
C TYR A 77 -1.35 13.88 -1.53
N ALA A 78 -1.98 14.29 -2.63
CA ALA A 78 -1.54 13.91 -3.96
C ALA A 78 -0.09 14.36 -4.21
N GLY A 79 0.68 13.57 -4.97
CA GLY A 79 2.05 13.90 -5.39
C GLY A 79 3.16 13.09 -4.71
N HIS A 80 2.81 12.20 -3.77
CA HIS A 80 3.78 11.24 -3.23
C HIS A 80 3.97 10.05 -4.17
N PHE A 81 5.21 9.56 -4.22
CA PHE A 81 5.58 8.33 -4.90
C PHE A 81 5.97 7.27 -3.88
N LEU A 82 5.37 6.09 -4.01
CA LEU A 82 5.79 4.91 -3.27
C LEU A 82 6.56 3.99 -4.21
N VAL A 83 7.70 3.51 -3.75
CA VAL A 83 8.52 2.54 -4.49
C VAL A 83 8.59 1.26 -3.67
N PHE A 84 8.08 0.16 -4.23
CA PHE A 84 8.15 -1.18 -3.65
C PHE A 84 9.19 -2.02 -4.40
N ASP A 85 9.98 -2.81 -3.68
CA ASP A 85 10.94 -3.78 -4.23
C ASP A 85 10.41 -5.21 -4.09
#